data_AF-A0A963C9B6-F1
#
_entry.id   AF-A0A963C9B6-F1
#
_cell.length_a   1.000
_cell.length_b   1.000
_cell.length_c   1.000
_cell.angle_alpha   90.00
_cell.angle_beta   90.00
_cell.angle_gamma   90.00
#
_symmetry.space_group_name_H-M   'P 1'
#
loop_
_entity.id
_entity.type
_entity.pdbx_description
1 polymer ?
#
loop_
_entity_poly.entity_id
_entity_poly.type
_entity_poly.pdbx_seq_one_letter_code
_entity_poly.pdbx_strand_id
1 'polypeptide(L)'
;MRRLLPWLFLLSVLPAQAGLFDDQEARKRLDDMRSELGARMDKLEAASRGQIELANQIEALKAEVAKLRGQVEVLTHEIESTQKRQKDFYVDLDNRLRKLEPQIGAEAKPADAAADPAAETRDYESALNLFKSGKHKDALNAFLNFIKTYPASPFLPSAHYWAGSAHYQLGEYKKAMELFGKLAATWPDDAKAPDALLGQANCQQE
;
A
#
# COMPACT_ATOMS: atom_id res chain seq x y z
N MET A 1 5.54 2.79 128.30
CA MET A 1 4.13 3.20 128.50
C MET A 1 3.56 3.68 127.17
N ARG A 2 2.33 3.23 126.81
CA ARG A 2 1.38 3.83 125.83
C ARG A 2 1.84 3.86 124.34
N ARG A 3 1.02 3.67 123.31
CA ARG A 3 -0.31 3.08 123.03
C ARG A 3 -0.57 3.32 121.51
N LEU A 4 -1.29 2.40 120.84
CA LEU A 4 -2.16 2.59 119.64
C LEU A 4 -1.59 2.44 118.20
N LEU A 5 -2.13 1.42 117.49
CA LEU A 5 -2.35 1.26 116.01
C LEU A 5 -3.36 2.34 115.48
N PRO A 6 -3.75 2.45 114.17
CA PRO A 6 -3.32 1.82 112.89
C PRO A 6 -3.26 2.80 111.67
N TRP A 7 -2.86 2.38 110.46
CA TRP A 7 -3.65 2.44 109.19
C TRP A 7 -2.83 2.17 107.90
N LEU A 8 -3.53 1.54 106.95
CA LEU A 8 -3.15 1.13 105.60
C LEU A 8 -2.67 2.28 104.70
N PHE A 9 -1.70 1.98 103.82
CA PHE A 9 -1.80 2.34 102.40
C PHE A 9 -1.23 1.22 101.53
N LEU A 10 -2.08 0.66 100.66
CA LEU A 10 -1.76 -0.32 99.64
C LEU A 10 -0.75 0.28 98.64
N LEU A 11 0.40 -0.39 98.48
CA LEU A 11 1.34 -0.12 97.39
C LEU A 11 0.89 -0.92 96.16
N SER A 12 0.01 -0.34 95.33
CA SER A 12 -0.31 -0.90 94.01
C SER A 12 0.79 -0.52 93.01
N VAL A 13 1.63 -1.49 92.63
CA VAL A 13 2.52 -1.36 91.47
C VAL A 13 1.67 -1.56 90.22
N LEU A 14 1.31 -0.46 89.54
CA LEU A 14 0.77 -0.54 88.19
C LEU A 14 1.92 -0.87 87.23
N PRO A 15 1.79 -1.87 86.33
CA PRO A 15 2.79 -2.06 85.29
C PRO A 15 2.67 -0.87 84.32
N ALA A 16 3.78 -0.18 84.08
CA ALA A 16 3.87 0.78 82.99
C ALA A 16 3.80 0.00 81.66
N GLN A 17 2.62 -0.06 81.04
CA GLN A 17 2.47 -0.52 79.66
C GLN A 17 3.04 0.55 78.72
N ALA A 18 4.33 0.47 78.46
CA ALA A 18 4.97 1.22 77.38
C ALA A 18 4.63 0.56 76.03
N GLY A 19 3.76 1.20 75.24
CA GLY A 19 3.82 1.35 73.77
C GLY A 19 4.14 0.20 72.81
N LEU A 20 4.12 -1.08 73.19
CA LEU A 20 4.52 -2.20 72.31
C LEU A 20 3.64 -2.36 71.04
N PHE A 21 2.40 -1.87 71.06
CA PHE A 21 1.45 -2.01 69.95
C PHE A 21 1.69 -1.01 68.79
N ASP A 22 2.23 0.17 69.07
CA ASP A 22 2.48 1.22 68.05
C ASP A 22 3.66 0.86 67.12
N ASP A 23 4.66 0.15 67.66
CA ASP A 23 5.83 -0.33 66.91
C ASP A 23 5.48 -1.46 65.92
N GLN A 24 4.53 -2.35 66.25
CA GLN A 24 4.09 -3.39 65.31
C GLN A 24 3.32 -2.81 64.12
N GLU A 25 2.45 -1.82 64.34
CA GLU A 25 1.76 -1.13 63.25
C GLU A 25 2.71 -0.32 62.39
N ALA A 26 3.69 0.37 63.00
CA ALA A 26 4.72 1.10 62.28
C ALA A 26 5.58 0.18 61.40
N ARG A 27 6.00 -0.99 61.92
CA ARG A 27 6.73 -2.00 61.15
C ARG A 27 5.92 -2.53 59.98
N LYS A 28 4.64 -2.83 60.20
CA LYS A 28 3.74 -3.30 59.13
C LYS A 28 3.57 -2.25 58.02
N ARG A 29 3.34 -0.98 58.38
CA ARG A 29 3.27 0.13 57.40
C ARG A 29 4.57 0.28 56.63
N LEU A 30 5.72 0.09 57.28
CA LEU A 30 7.03 0.17 56.64
C LEU A 30 7.25 -0.98 55.65
N ASP A 31 6.81 -2.19 55.98
CA ASP A 31 6.84 -3.33 55.06
C ASP A 31 5.86 -3.17 53.89
N ASP A 32 4.65 -2.66 54.14
CA ASP A 32 3.67 -2.34 53.10
C ASP A 32 4.19 -1.26 52.14
N MET A 33 4.79 -0.19 52.67
CA MET A 33 5.43 0.86 51.85
C MET A 33 6.61 0.31 51.04
N ARG A 34 7.44 -0.58 51.61
CA ARG A 34 8.55 -1.22 50.88
C ARG A 34 8.03 -2.09 49.75
N SER A 35 6.98 -2.86 50.00
CA SER A 35 6.31 -3.68 48.99
C SER A 35 5.73 -2.83 47.87
N GLU A 36 5.04 -1.73 48.22
CA GLU A 36 4.49 -0.79 47.24
C GLU A 36 5.59 -0.11 46.41
N LEU A 37 6.68 0.33 47.05
CA LEU A 37 7.83 0.92 46.37
C LEU A 37 8.49 -0.09 45.42
N GLY A 38 8.65 -1.35 45.84
CA GLY A 38 9.15 -2.43 44.98
C GLY A 38 8.26 -2.63 43.76
N ALA A 39 6.94 -2.75 43.96
CA ALA A 39 5.98 -2.91 42.85
C ALA A 39 5.96 -1.69 41.90
N ARG A 40 6.17 -0.47 42.42
CA ARG A 40 6.31 0.74 41.60
C ARG A 40 7.61 0.74 40.81
N MET A 41 8.73 0.30 41.41
CA MET A 41 10.01 0.15 40.72
C MET A 41 9.92 -0.89 39.60
N ASP A 42 9.33 -2.05 39.85
CA ASP A 42 9.12 -3.09 38.83
C ASP A 42 8.31 -2.57 37.63
N LYS A 43 7.25 -1.79 37.89
CA LYS A 43 6.44 -1.15 36.85
C LYS A 43 7.24 -0.11 36.06
N LEU A 44 8.07 0.69 36.73
CA LEU A 44 8.93 1.68 36.07
C LEU A 44 10.00 1.00 35.21
N GLU A 45 10.60 -0.08 35.69
CA GLU A 45 11.56 -0.88 34.92
C GLU A 45 10.90 -1.52 33.71
N ALA A 46 9.72 -2.12 33.86
CA ALA A 46 8.96 -2.68 32.75
C ALA A 46 8.58 -1.61 31.70
N ALA A 47 8.13 -0.44 32.16
CA ALA A 47 7.83 0.69 31.28
C ALA A 47 9.10 1.21 30.56
N SER A 48 10.23 1.30 31.26
CA SER A 48 11.50 1.71 30.68
C SER A 48 11.98 0.72 29.62
N ARG A 49 11.89 -0.59 29.87
CA ARG A 49 12.19 -1.63 28.86
C ARG A 49 11.28 -1.51 27.64
N GLY A 50 9.98 -1.28 27.84
CA GLY A 50 9.03 -1.04 26.75
C GLY A 50 9.36 0.21 25.93
N GLN A 51 9.82 1.29 26.59
CA GLN A 51 10.26 2.51 25.90
C GLN A 51 11.52 2.29 25.05
N ILE A 52 12.48 1.51 25.55
CA ILE A 52 13.70 1.16 24.80
C ILE A 52 13.35 0.34 23.57
N GLU A 53 12.49 -0.67 23.72
CA GLU A 53 12.03 -1.50 22.60
C GLU A 53 11.31 -0.66 21.53
N LEU A 54 10.42 0.24 21.95
CA LEU A 54 9.74 1.16 21.02
C LEU A 54 10.74 2.10 20.32
N ALA A 55 11.75 2.60 21.03
CA ALA A 55 12.79 3.44 20.44
C ALA A 55 13.59 2.69 19.35
N ASN A 56 13.97 1.43 19.63
CA ASN A 56 14.65 0.57 18.66
C ASN A 56 13.77 0.31 17.42
N GLN A 57 12.47 0.08 17.60
CA GLN A 57 11.53 -0.09 16.49
C GLN A 57 11.39 1.19 15.65
N ILE A 58 11.34 2.36 16.29
CA ILE A 58 11.30 3.64 15.58
C ILE A 58 12.58 3.84 14.75
N GLU A 59 13.74 3.47 15.28
CA GLU A 59 15.00 3.57 14.55
C GLU A 59 15.05 2.62 13.35
N ALA A 60 14.60 1.37 13.54
CA ALA A 60 14.49 0.40 12.45
C ALA A 60 13.53 0.89 11.34
N LEU A 61 12.35 1.40 11.71
CA LEU A 61 11.39 1.96 10.76
C LEU A 61 11.96 3.19 10.03
N LYS A 62 12.70 4.07 10.72
CA LYS A 62 13.36 5.21 10.07
C LYS A 62 14.39 4.75 9.04
N ALA A 63 15.17 3.72 9.33
CA ALA A 63 16.13 3.15 8.40
C ALA A 63 15.43 2.54 7.16
N GLU A 64 14.32 1.83 7.37
CA GLU A 64 13.52 1.28 6.27
C GLU A 64 12.90 2.36 5.39
N VAL A 65 12.35 3.42 5.99
CA VAL A 65 11.82 4.58 5.25
C VAL A 65 12.91 5.24 4.41
N ALA A 66 14.13 5.39 4.95
CA ALA A 66 15.26 5.94 4.19
C ALA A 66 15.63 5.04 3.00
N LYS A 67 15.66 3.71 3.20
CA LYS A 67 15.92 2.74 2.13
C LYS A 67 14.84 2.80 1.05
N LEU A 68 13.57 2.82 1.43
CA LEU A 68 12.44 2.89 0.48
C LEU A 68 12.48 4.18 -0.33
N ARG A 69 12.81 5.33 0.29
CA ARG A 69 13.00 6.59 -0.43
C ARG A 69 14.10 6.50 -1.47
N GLY A 70 15.25 5.92 -1.12
CA GLY A 70 16.33 5.68 -2.09
C GLY A 70 15.91 4.77 -3.24
N GLN A 71 15.14 3.71 -2.97
CA GLN A 71 14.59 2.84 -4.03
C GLN A 71 13.63 3.60 -4.95
N VAL A 72 12.78 4.47 -4.41
CA VAL A 72 11.87 5.31 -5.19
C VAL A 72 12.66 6.25 -6.11
N GLU A 73 13.74 6.88 -5.61
CA GLU A 73 14.60 7.74 -6.42
C GLU A 73 15.26 6.97 -7.58
N VAL A 74 15.81 5.77 -7.31
CA VAL A 74 16.41 4.91 -8.34
C VAL A 74 15.38 4.51 -9.40
N LEU A 75 14.22 4.01 -8.97
CA LEU A 75 13.14 3.60 -9.89
C LEU A 75 12.64 4.77 -10.74
N THR A 76 12.56 5.97 -10.16
CA THR A 76 12.16 7.18 -10.90
C THR A 76 13.16 7.49 -12.01
N HIS A 77 14.46 7.47 -11.70
CA HIS A 77 15.50 7.66 -12.71
C HIS A 77 15.52 6.55 -13.78
N GLU A 78 15.29 5.30 -13.39
CA GLU A 78 15.19 4.19 -14.35
C GLU A 78 14.03 4.37 -15.32
N ILE A 79 12.86 4.79 -14.82
CA ILE A 79 11.68 5.10 -15.64
C ILE A 79 12.00 6.24 -16.62
N GLU A 80 12.55 7.35 -16.14
CA GLU A 80 12.93 8.48 -16.99
C GLU A 80 13.94 8.08 -18.07
N SER A 81 14.97 7.30 -17.70
CA SER A 81 15.99 6.83 -18.64
C SER A 81 15.41 5.90 -19.71
N THR A 82 14.43 5.07 -19.34
CA THR A 82 13.78 4.13 -20.24
C THR A 82 12.83 4.85 -21.18
N GLN A 83 12.05 5.81 -20.69
CA GLN A 83 11.21 6.66 -21.52
C GLN A 83 12.04 7.47 -22.52
N LYS A 84 13.18 8.02 -22.08
CA LYS A 84 14.09 8.73 -22.98
C LYS A 84 14.63 7.82 -24.08
N ARG A 85 15.10 6.62 -23.73
CA ARG A 85 15.55 5.61 -24.72
C ARG A 85 14.44 5.22 -25.68
N GLN A 86 13.22 5.02 -25.20
CA GLN A 86 12.06 4.72 -26.04
C GLN A 86 11.80 5.85 -27.05
N LYS A 87 11.84 7.11 -26.59
CA LYS A 87 11.66 8.28 -27.45
C LYS A 87 12.78 8.40 -28.50
N ASP A 88 14.03 8.21 -28.10
CA ASP A 88 15.18 8.27 -29.00
C ASP A 88 15.09 7.16 -30.08
N PHE A 89 14.68 5.96 -29.68
CA PHE A 89 14.44 4.85 -30.61
C PHE A 89 13.32 5.15 -31.60
N TYR A 90 12.23 5.76 -31.14
CA TYR A 90 11.12 6.16 -32.01
C TYR A 90 11.56 7.19 -33.05
N VAL A 91 12.34 8.20 -32.65
CA VAL A 91 12.89 9.21 -33.56
C VAL A 91 13.88 8.59 -34.56
N ASP A 92 14.70 7.62 -34.13
CA ASP A 92 15.58 6.89 -35.05
C ASP A 92 14.78 6.08 -36.08
N LEU A 93 13.74 5.38 -35.64
CA LEU A 93 12.88 4.59 -36.51
C LEU A 93 12.20 5.46 -37.58
N ASP A 94 11.65 6.62 -37.18
CA ASP A 94 11.06 7.61 -38.10
C ASP A 94 12.07 8.11 -39.14
N ASN A 95 13.27 8.48 -38.68
CA ASN A 95 14.34 8.94 -39.57
C ASN A 95 14.80 7.85 -40.55
N ARG A 96 14.83 6.58 -40.13
CA ARG A 96 15.16 5.45 -40.99
C ARG A 96 14.04 5.16 -41.99
N LEU A 97 12.79 5.17 -41.54
CA LEU A 97 11.63 4.97 -42.40
C LEU A 97 11.57 6.02 -43.50
N ARG A 98 11.77 7.29 -43.16
CA ARG A 98 11.83 8.40 -44.13
C ARG A 98 13.00 8.29 -45.11
N LYS A 99 14.11 7.64 -44.74
CA LYS A 99 15.24 7.33 -45.63
C LYS A 99 14.96 6.14 -46.55
N LEU A 100 14.11 5.21 -46.13
CA LEU A 100 13.67 4.04 -46.91
C LEU A 100 12.53 4.39 -47.89
N GLU A 101 11.69 5.36 -47.56
CA GLU A 101 10.58 5.81 -48.40
C GLU A 101 10.97 6.27 -49.82
N PRO A 102 12.11 6.95 -50.08
CA PRO A 102 12.53 7.26 -51.45
C PRO A 102 13.05 6.06 -52.26
N GLN A 103 13.14 4.84 -51.69
CA GLN A 103 13.62 3.64 -52.39
C GLN A 103 12.53 2.60 -52.72
N ILE A 104 11.30 2.75 -52.21
CA ILE A 104 10.17 1.84 -52.51
C ILE A 104 9.14 2.55 -53.42
N GLY A 105 9.63 3.41 -54.32
CA GLY A 105 8.82 4.16 -55.29
C GLY A 105 8.47 3.40 -56.56
N ALA A 106 8.69 2.09 -56.64
CA ALA A 106 8.31 1.28 -57.80
C ALA A 106 7.64 -0.03 -57.36
N GLU A 107 6.34 -0.10 -57.65
CA GLU A 107 5.47 -1.29 -57.62
C GLU A 107 4.92 -1.77 -56.27
N ALA A 108 3.80 -1.16 -55.83
CA ALA A 108 2.65 -1.92 -55.29
C ALA A 108 1.35 -1.09 -55.36
N LYS A 109 0.29 -1.72 -55.88
CA LYS A 109 -1.10 -1.22 -55.93
C LYS A 109 -1.68 -1.02 -54.50
N PRO A 110 -2.73 -0.20 -54.32
CA PRO A 110 -3.15 0.28 -53.01
C PRO A 110 -3.82 -0.84 -52.21
N ALA A 111 -3.17 -1.26 -51.12
CA ALA A 111 -3.85 -1.92 -50.01
C ALA A 111 -4.50 -0.84 -49.15
N ASP A 112 -5.74 -1.09 -48.73
CA ASP A 112 -6.55 -0.22 -47.87
C ASP A 112 -5.72 0.41 -46.76
N ALA A 113 -6.00 1.69 -46.50
CA ALA A 113 -5.33 2.59 -45.57
C ALA A 113 -4.87 1.90 -44.27
N ALA A 114 -3.67 1.32 -44.31
CA ALA A 114 -2.94 0.96 -43.12
C ALA A 114 -2.64 2.29 -42.43
N ALA A 115 -3.34 2.54 -41.33
CA ALA A 115 -3.03 3.66 -40.49
C ALA A 115 -1.55 3.62 -40.11
N ASP A 116 -0.94 4.80 -40.06
CA ASP A 116 0.45 4.96 -39.65
C ASP A 116 0.68 4.24 -38.29
N PRO A 117 1.59 3.23 -38.22
CA PRO A 117 1.91 2.51 -36.99
C PRO A 117 2.28 3.43 -35.81
N ALA A 118 2.84 4.59 -36.13
CA ALA A 118 3.13 5.65 -35.17
C ALA A 118 1.86 6.29 -34.58
N ALA A 119 0.85 6.53 -35.42
CA ALA A 119 -0.41 7.12 -35.00
C ALA A 119 -1.24 6.16 -34.13
N GLU A 120 -1.33 4.86 -34.49
CA GLU A 120 -2.02 3.88 -33.64
C GLU A 120 -1.32 3.75 -32.27
N THR A 121 0.00 3.68 -32.23
CA THR A 121 0.74 3.53 -30.97
C THR A 121 0.47 4.73 -30.06
N ARG A 122 0.54 5.94 -30.61
CA ARG A 122 0.26 7.17 -29.87
C ARG A 122 -1.17 7.23 -29.33
N ASP A 123 -2.15 6.86 -30.15
CA ASP A 123 -3.56 6.90 -29.77
C ASP A 123 -3.88 5.85 -28.69
N TYR A 124 -3.27 4.66 -28.79
CA TYR A 124 -3.36 3.62 -27.77
C TYR A 124 -2.73 4.06 -26.44
N GLU A 125 -1.51 4.59 -26.47
CA GLU A 125 -0.82 5.08 -25.27
C GLU A 125 -1.58 6.22 -24.59
N SER A 126 -2.16 7.13 -25.38
CA SER A 126 -3.02 8.20 -24.88
C SER A 126 -4.24 7.66 -24.12
N ALA A 127 -4.94 6.67 -24.70
CA ALA A 127 -6.08 6.00 -24.05
C ALA A 127 -5.66 5.31 -22.74
N LEU A 128 -4.51 4.65 -22.73
CA LEU A 128 -3.98 3.98 -21.56
C LEU A 128 -3.61 4.98 -20.44
N ASN A 129 -3.06 6.13 -20.78
CA ASN A 129 -2.74 7.18 -19.82
C ASN A 129 -4.01 7.77 -19.17
N LEU A 130 -5.09 7.92 -19.93
CA LEU A 130 -6.40 8.33 -19.39
C LEU A 130 -6.92 7.30 -18.38
N PHE A 131 -6.80 6.00 -18.71
CA PHE A 131 -7.23 4.93 -17.81
C PHE A 131 -6.43 4.92 -16.50
N LYS A 132 -5.10 5.00 -16.60
CA LYS A 132 -4.20 5.09 -15.44
C LYS A 132 -4.45 6.33 -14.57
N SER A 133 -4.91 7.41 -15.18
CA SER A 133 -5.28 8.65 -14.48
C SER A 133 -6.66 8.61 -13.82
N GLY A 134 -7.36 7.46 -13.84
CA GLY A 134 -8.70 7.28 -13.28
C GLY A 134 -9.82 7.91 -14.12
N LYS A 135 -9.51 8.45 -15.31
CA LYS A 135 -10.51 9.06 -16.21
C LYS A 135 -11.19 7.98 -17.04
N HIS A 136 -11.89 7.06 -16.38
CA HIS A 136 -12.42 5.85 -17.01
C HIS A 136 -13.37 6.11 -18.19
N LYS A 137 -14.17 7.18 -18.12
CA LYS A 137 -15.08 7.57 -19.22
C LYS A 137 -14.32 8.04 -20.46
N ASP A 138 -13.30 8.88 -20.28
CA ASP A 138 -12.49 9.39 -21.39
C ASP A 138 -11.64 8.26 -21.99
N ALA A 139 -11.07 7.41 -21.13
CA ALA A 139 -10.33 6.23 -21.53
C ALA A 139 -11.20 5.27 -22.36
N LEU A 140 -12.42 5.01 -21.91
CA LEU A 140 -13.37 4.16 -22.62
C LEU A 140 -13.63 4.71 -24.04
N ASN A 141 -13.95 6.00 -24.16
CA ASN A 141 -14.18 6.63 -25.44
C ASN A 141 -12.94 6.52 -26.36
N ALA A 142 -11.75 6.72 -25.80
CA ALA A 142 -10.51 6.61 -26.54
C ALA A 142 -10.24 5.18 -27.03
N PHE A 143 -10.45 4.15 -26.19
CA PHE A 143 -10.30 2.75 -26.61
C PHE A 143 -11.35 2.31 -27.63
N LEU A 144 -12.61 2.72 -27.48
CA LEU A 144 -13.64 2.43 -28.47
C LEU A 144 -13.33 3.09 -29.82
N ASN A 145 -12.83 4.34 -29.78
CA ASN A 145 -12.37 5.02 -30.99
C ASN A 145 -11.16 4.31 -31.61
N PHE A 146 -10.22 3.84 -30.80
CA PHE A 146 -9.08 3.06 -31.25
C PHE A 146 -9.51 1.78 -31.98
N ILE A 147 -10.41 0.99 -31.37
CA ILE A 147 -10.94 -0.25 -31.96
C ILE A 147 -11.63 0.02 -33.30
N LYS A 148 -12.35 1.14 -33.42
CA LYS A 148 -13.03 1.53 -34.66
C LYS A 148 -12.07 2.02 -35.74
N THR A 149 -11.07 2.83 -35.35
CA THR A 149 -10.12 3.48 -36.26
C THR A 149 -9.07 2.50 -36.77
N TYR A 150 -8.67 1.53 -35.94
CA TYR A 150 -7.58 0.59 -36.21
C TYR A 150 -8.04 -0.88 -36.12
N PRO A 151 -8.94 -1.34 -37.01
CA PRO A 151 -9.54 -2.67 -36.96
C PRO A 151 -8.58 -3.82 -37.32
N ALA A 152 -7.35 -3.51 -37.71
CA ALA A 152 -6.28 -4.49 -37.98
C ALA A 152 -5.09 -4.34 -37.01
N SER A 153 -5.22 -3.53 -35.95
CA SER A 153 -4.10 -3.24 -35.04
C SER A 153 -3.71 -4.45 -34.19
N PRO A 154 -2.40 -4.69 -33.95
CA PRO A 154 -1.95 -5.68 -32.99
C PRO A 154 -2.38 -5.36 -31.55
N PHE A 155 -2.74 -4.11 -31.25
CA PHE A 155 -3.21 -3.70 -29.92
C PHE A 155 -4.69 -4.00 -29.68
N LEU A 156 -5.43 -4.53 -30.66
CA LEU A 156 -6.87 -4.78 -30.52
C LEU A 156 -7.26 -5.66 -29.32
N PRO A 157 -6.58 -6.78 -29.02
CA PRO A 157 -6.90 -7.57 -27.82
C PRO A 157 -6.75 -6.70 -26.57
N SER A 158 -5.63 -5.99 -26.44
CA SER A 158 -5.39 -5.12 -25.29
C SER A 158 -6.37 -3.95 -25.23
N ALA A 159 -6.78 -3.36 -26.34
CA ALA A 159 -7.78 -2.29 -26.39
C ALA A 159 -9.17 -2.78 -25.94
N HIS A 160 -9.59 -3.98 -26.35
CA HIS A 160 -10.82 -4.60 -25.87
C HIS A 160 -10.76 -4.89 -24.37
N TYR A 161 -9.62 -5.37 -23.88
CA TYR A 161 -9.41 -5.60 -22.45
C TYR A 161 -9.58 -4.31 -21.64
N TRP A 162 -8.85 -3.25 -22.00
CA TRP A 162 -8.91 -2.00 -21.25
C TRP A 162 -10.24 -1.27 -21.41
N ALA A 163 -10.91 -1.38 -22.56
CA ALA A 163 -12.29 -0.89 -22.71
C ALA A 163 -13.26 -1.64 -21.77
N GLY A 164 -13.14 -2.97 -21.68
CA GLY A 164 -13.91 -3.79 -20.74
C GLY A 164 -13.63 -3.40 -19.28
N SER A 165 -12.36 -3.21 -18.92
CA SER A 165 -11.97 -2.74 -17.59
C SER A 165 -12.50 -1.33 -17.31
N ALA A 166 -12.54 -0.44 -18.30
CA ALA A 166 -13.11 0.90 -18.14
C ALA A 166 -14.62 0.86 -17.91
N HIS A 167 -15.35 0.00 -18.62
CA HIS A 167 -16.76 -0.25 -18.34
C HIS A 167 -16.97 -0.81 -16.93
N TYR A 168 -16.13 -1.74 -16.47
CA TYR A 168 -16.17 -2.26 -15.11
C TYR A 168 -16.06 -1.14 -14.07
N GLN A 169 -15.06 -0.27 -14.21
CA GLN A 169 -14.84 0.85 -13.29
C GLN A 169 -15.98 1.88 -13.30
N LEU A 170 -16.76 1.93 -14.38
CA LEU A 170 -17.95 2.78 -14.50
C LEU A 170 -19.24 2.07 -14.00
N GLY A 171 -19.15 0.84 -13.51
CA GLY A 171 -20.29 0.03 -13.08
C GLY A 171 -21.11 -0.55 -14.24
N GLU A 172 -20.62 -0.46 -15.48
CA GLU A 172 -21.30 -0.96 -16.68
C GLU A 172 -20.97 -2.44 -16.95
N TYR A 173 -21.19 -3.30 -15.96
CA TYR A 173 -20.72 -4.69 -15.93
C TYR A 173 -21.20 -5.53 -17.14
N LYS A 174 -22.43 -5.31 -17.60
CA LYS A 174 -22.97 -6.01 -18.79
C LYS A 174 -22.14 -5.73 -20.05
N LYS A 175 -21.74 -4.47 -20.27
CA LYS A 175 -20.91 -4.09 -21.43
C LYS A 175 -19.47 -4.56 -21.26
N ALA A 176 -18.95 -4.53 -20.04
CA ALA A 176 -17.63 -5.08 -19.73
C ALA A 176 -17.54 -6.57 -20.07
N MET A 177 -18.55 -7.36 -19.68
CA MET A 177 -18.64 -8.79 -20.01
C MET A 177 -18.64 -9.05 -21.51
N GLU A 178 -19.36 -8.25 -22.29
CA GLU A 178 -19.41 -8.41 -23.74
C GLU A 178 -18.02 -8.22 -24.37
N LEU A 179 -17.29 -7.18 -23.96
CA LEU A 179 -15.95 -6.91 -24.46
C LEU A 179 -14.92 -7.95 -24.02
N PHE A 180 -14.96 -8.38 -22.76
CA PHE A 180 -14.08 -9.43 -22.26
C PHE A 180 -14.36 -10.78 -22.93
N GLY A 181 -15.64 -11.14 -23.08
CA GLY A 181 -16.04 -12.37 -23.77
C GLY A 181 -15.66 -12.34 -25.24
N LYS A 182 -15.84 -11.20 -25.92
CA LYS A 182 -15.40 -11.04 -27.32
C LYS A 182 -13.89 -11.20 -27.46
N LEU A 183 -13.11 -10.64 -26.52
CA LEU A 183 -11.66 -10.80 -26.52
C LEU A 183 -11.27 -12.27 -26.40
N ALA A 184 -11.80 -12.97 -25.39
CA ALA A 184 -11.49 -14.37 -25.17
C ALA A 184 -11.93 -15.28 -26.34
N ALA A 185 -13.02 -14.94 -27.02
CA ALA A 185 -13.50 -15.69 -28.19
C ALA A 185 -12.71 -15.39 -29.47
N THR A 186 -12.26 -14.14 -29.66
CA THR A 186 -11.61 -13.70 -30.91
C THR A 186 -10.10 -13.91 -30.88
N TRP A 187 -9.48 -13.75 -29.71
CA TRP A 187 -8.03 -13.87 -29.50
C TRP A 187 -7.71 -14.81 -28.33
N PRO A 188 -8.05 -16.11 -28.42
CA PRO A 188 -7.86 -17.06 -27.32
C PRO A 188 -6.39 -17.26 -26.94
N ASP A 189 -5.46 -17.06 -27.88
CA ASP A 189 -4.01 -17.25 -27.67
C ASP A 189 -3.31 -15.98 -27.17
N ASP A 190 -4.01 -14.84 -27.03
CA ASP A 190 -3.41 -13.60 -26.55
C ASP A 190 -3.15 -13.65 -25.04
N ALA A 191 -2.04 -13.02 -24.60
CA ALA A 191 -1.67 -12.97 -23.19
C ALA A 191 -2.75 -12.33 -22.28
N LYS A 192 -3.66 -11.51 -22.83
CA LYS A 192 -4.77 -10.88 -22.11
C LYS A 192 -6.05 -11.74 -22.12
N ALA A 193 -6.11 -12.84 -22.86
CA ALA A 193 -7.32 -13.67 -22.92
C ALA A 193 -7.69 -14.32 -21.58
N PRO A 194 -6.76 -14.92 -20.81
CA PRO A 194 -7.06 -15.41 -19.48
C PRO A 194 -7.49 -14.29 -18.52
N ASP A 195 -6.83 -13.13 -18.59
CA ASP A 195 -7.17 -11.96 -17.78
C ASP A 195 -8.58 -11.44 -18.11
N ALA A 196 -8.98 -11.47 -19.38
CA ALA A 196 -10.30 -11.07 -19.82
C ALA A 196 -11.38 -12.03 -19.28
N LEU A 197 -11.14 -13.34 -19.32
CA LEU A 197 -12.06 -14.32 -18.72
C LEU A 197 -12.24 -14.09 -17.22
N LEU A 198 -11.15 -13.77 -16.51
CA LEU A 198 -11.21 -13.39 -15.11
C LEU A 198 -12.03 -12.11 -14.91
N GLY A 199 -11.79 -11.08 -15.73
CA GLY A 199 -12.57 -9.85 -15.74
C GLY A 199 -14.06 -10.09 -15.97
N GLN A 200 -14.40 -10.96 -16.92
CA GLN A 200 -15.77 -11.36 -17.22
C GLN A 200 -16.43 -12.08 -16.04
N ALA A 201 -15.69 -12.97 -15.35
CA ALA A 201 -16.19 -13.65 -14.16
C ALA A 201 -16.45 -12.67 -13.01
N ASN A 202 -15.56 -11.71 -12.80
CA ASN A 202 -15.73 -10.67 -11.78
C ASN A 202 -16.97 -9.82 -12.06
N CYS A 203 -17.21 -9.44 -13.33
CA CYS A 203 -18.44 -8.74 -13.71
C CYS A 203 -19.74 -9.49 -13.39
N GLN A 204 -19.71 -10.84 -13.31
CA GLN A 204 -20.91 -11.63 -13.00
C GLN A 204 -21.21 -11.66 -11.49
N GLN A 205 -20.25 -11.30 -10.65
CA GLN A 205 -20.39 -11.32 -9.19
C GLN A 205 -20.93 -10.00 -8.62
N GLU A 206 -20.93 -8.94 -9.43
CA GLU A 206 -21.42 -7.60 -9.10
C GLU A 206 -22.86 -7.38 -9.58
#